data_AF-A0A494Y485-F1
#
_entry.id   AF-A0A494Y485-F1
#
_cell.length_a   1.000
_cell.length_b   1.000
_cell.length_c   1.000
_cell.angle_alpha   90.00
_cell.angle_beta   90.00
_cell.angle_gamma   90.00
#
_symmetry.space_group_name_H-M   'P 1'
#
loop_
_entity.id
_entity.type
_entity.pdbx_description
1 polymer ?
#
loop_
_entity_poly.entity_id
_entity_poly.type
_entity_poly.pdbx_seq_one_letter_code
_entity_poly.pdbx_strand_id
1 'polypeptide(L)'
;MRYTMTIAGTLIGIALSLFNSTGYDPHNMFLIMFSVPMWFVELFTDIHKVNVWFMYVLTVISWALIGFLGDLGVKRIRTWRHL
;
A
#
# COMPACT_ATOMS: atom_id res chain seq x y z
N MET A 1 -15.33 4.13 -15.11
CA MET A 1 -15.00 3.14 -14.06
C MET A 1 -14.74 3.89 -12.80
N ARG A 2 -15.43 3.58 -11.71
CA ARG A 2 -15.17 4.24 -10.44
C ARG A 2 -14.05 3.46 -9.77
N TYR A 3 -12.84 4.02 -9.77
CA TYR A 3 -11.61 3.47 -9.17
C TYR A 3 -11.72 3.38 -7.64
N THR A 4 -12.79 2.76 -7.16
CA THR A 4 -13.22 2.84 -5.76
C THR A 4 -12.22 2.07 -4.90
N MET A 5 -11.78 0.89 -5.35
CA MET A 5 -10.80 0.09 -4.63
C MET A 5 -9.41 0.73 -4.68
N THR A 6 -9.02 1.28 -5.83
CA THR A 6 -7.76 2.02 -5.99
C THR A 6 -7.70 3.19 -5.01
N ILE A 7 -8.74 4.05 -4.99
CA ILE A 7 -8.81 5.21 -4.10
C ILE A 7 -8.77 4.77 -2.64
N ALA A 8 -9.55 3.75 -2.27
CA ALA A 8 -9.54 3.22 -0.91
C ALA A 8 -8.14 2.70 -0.51
N GLY A 9 -7.47 1.94 -1.37
CA GLY A 9 -6.11 1.46 -1.16
C GLY A 9 -5.11 2.61 -1.01
N THR A 10 -5.13 3.58 -1.92
CA THR A 10 -4.27 4.78 -1.84
C THR A 10 -4.48 5.53 -0.52
N LEU A 11 -5.74 5.72 -0.09
CA LEU A 11 -6.05 6.37 1.19
C LEU A 11 -5.52 5.58 2.38
N ILE A 12 -5.61 4.24 2.36
CA ILE A 12 -5.03 3.37 3.40
C ILE A 12 -3.51 3.55 3.47
N GLY A 13 -2.82 3.50 2.34
CA GLY A 13 -1.37 3.68 2.29
C GLY A 13 -0.93 5.06 2.77
N ILE A 14 -1.68 6.12 2.40
CA ILE A 14 -1.43 7.48 2.88
C ILE A 14 -1.67 7.58 4.39
N ALA A 15 -2.78 7.04 4.89
CA ALA A 15 -3.10 7.06 6.31
C ALA A 15 -2.05 6.34 7.15
N LEU A 16 -1.57 5.18 6.69
CA LEU A 16 -0.46 4.43 7.31
C LEU A 16 0.83 5.26 7.36
N SER A 17 1.19 5.87 6.23
CA SER A 17 2.41 6.68 6.13
C SER A 17 2.34 7.93 7.01
N LEU A 18 1.19 8.60 7.04
CA LEU A 18 0.94 9.75 7.91
C LEU A 18 0.99 9.34 9.38
N PHE A 19 0.29 8.26 9.76
CA PHE A 19 0.30 7.75 11.13
C PHE A 19 1.73 7.44 11.58
N ASN A 20 2.52 6.75 10.76
CA ASN A 20 3.92 6.49 11.08
C ASN A 20 4.76 7.79 11.19
N SER A 21 4.53 8.77 10.32
CA SER A 21 5.27 10.04 10.33
C SER A 21 5.07 10.88 11.60
N THR A 22 3.96 10.67 12.32
CA THR A 22 3.72 11.37 13.59
C THR A 22 4.61 10.90 14.74
N GLY A 23 5.33 9.78 14.58
CA GLY A 23 6.14 9.19 15.64
C GLY A 23 5.34 8.46 16.73
N TYR A 24 4.00 8.38 16.59
CA TYR A 24 3.14 7.59 17.47
C TYR A 24 3.26 6.07 17.25
N ASP A 25 3.95 5.63 16.20
CA ASP A 25 4.19 4.23 15.87
C ASP A 25 5.60 3.80 16.37
N PRO A 26 5.71 3.24 17.59
CA PRO A 26 7.00 2.88 18.15
C PRO A 26 7.60 1.78 17.28
N HIS A 27 8.84 1.97 16.84
CA HIS A 27 9.57 1.03 15.97
C HIS A 27 8.92 0.73 14.62
N ASN A 28 8.06 1.62 14.11
CA ASN A 28 7.39 1.44 12.81
C ASN A 28 6.55 0.16 12.72
N MET A 29 5.98 -0.31 13.84
CA MET A 29 5.28 -1.59 13.92
C MET A 29 4.13 -1.68 12.91
N PHE A 30 3.28 -0.66 12.83
CA PHE A 30 2.16 -0.66 11.88
C PHE A 30 2.64 -0.58 10.43
N LEU A 31 3.66 0.23 10.18
CA LEU A 31 4.27 0.30 8.85
C LEU A 31 4.82 -1.07 8.44
N ILE A 32 5.53 -1.78 9.32
CA ILE A 32 6.08 -3.12 9.05
C ILE A 32 4.94 -4.13 8.78
N MET A 33 3.87 -4.09 9.57
CA MET A 33 2.77 -5.05 9.44
C MET A 33 1.95 -4.85 8.15
N PHE A 34 1.68 -3.61 7.75
CA PHE A 34 0.74 -3.32 6.66
C PHE A 34 1.39 -2.79 5.38
N SER A 35 2.69 -2.52 5.37
CA SER A 35 3.43 -2.14 4.17
C SER A 35 4.00 -3.38 3.48
N VAL A 36 3.42 -3.74 2.33
CA VAL A 36 3.94 -4.83 1.49
C VAL A 36 5.44 -4.69 1.20
N PRO A 37 5.98 -3.51 0.83
CA PRO A 37 7.42 -3.31 0.65
C PRO A 37 8.28 -3.63 1.87
N MET A 38 7.77 -3.37 3.08
CA MET A 38 8.53 -3.60 4.32
C MET A 38 8.77 -5.09 4.57
N TRP A 39 7.87 -5.97 4.12
CA TRP A 39 8.03 -7.42 4.25
C TRP A 39 9.23 -7.96 3.47
N PHE A 40 9.62 -7.26 2.41
CA PHE A 40 10.73 -7.66 1.56
C PHE A 40 12.00 -6.87 1.84
N VAL A 41 11.96 -5.83 2.67
CA VAL A 41 13.10 -4.93 2.84
C VAL A 41 14.34 -5.65 3.37
N GLU A 42 14.15 -6.56 4.33
CA GLU A 42 15.23 -7.33 4.96
C GLU A 42 15.90 -8.33 4.01
N LEU A 43 15.25 -8.67 2.88
CA LEU A 43 15.86 -9.51 1.85
C LEU A 43 16.90 -8.74 1.02
N PHE A 44 16.80 -7.41 0.98
CA PHE A 44 17.66 -6.56 0.17
C PHE A 44 18.63 -5.72 1.00
N THR A 45 18.23 -5.28 2.20
CA THR A 45 19.03 -4.37 3.03
C THR A 45 18.55 -4.29 4.48
N ASP A 46 19.37 -3.69 5.35
CA ASP A 46 19.00 -3.41 6.74
C ASP A 46 17.89 -2.36 6.81
N ILE A 47 16.82 -2.68 7.55
CA ILE A 47 15.68 -1.78 7.81
C ILE A 47 16.10 -0.43 8.41
N HIS A 48 17.20 -0.40 9.17
CA HIS A 48 17.75 0.80 9.81
C HIS A 48 18.50 1.73 8.85
N LYS A 49 18.86 1.26 7.65
CA LYS A 49 19.60 2.03 6.65
C LYS A 49 18.70 2.58 5.54
N VAL A 50 17.43 2.20 5.52
CA VAL A 50 16.50 2.60 4.46
C VAL A 50 15.86 3.95 4.77
N ASN A 51 15.74 4.78 3.73
CA ASN A 51 15.00 6.03 3.83
C ASN A 51 13.51 5.75 4.04
N VAL A 52 12.98 6.18 5.20
CA VAL A 52 11.57 6.06 5.57
C VAL A 52 10.64 6.71 4.54
N TRP A 53 11.01 7.86 3.97
CA TRP A 53 10.19 8.53 2.95
C TRP A 53 10.04 7.68 1.68
N PHE A 54 11.11 6.98 1.31
CA PHE A 54 11.06 6.04 0.20
C PHE A 54 10.11 4.88 0.50
N MET A 55 10.11 4.38 1.74
CA MET A 55 9.17 3.36 2.18
C MET A 55 7.72 3.84 2.12
N TYR A 56 7.41 5.06 2.54
CA TYR A 56 6.06 5.62 2.42
C TYR A 56 5.55 5.64 0.99
N VAL A 57 6.37 6.12 0.05
CA VAL A 57 6.01 6.14 -1.37
C VAL A 57 5.73 4.74 -1.87
N LEU A 58 6.60 3.78 -1.55
CA LEU A 58 6.39 2.39 -1.92
C LEU A 58 5.12 1.81 -1.28
N THR A 59 4.83 2.10 0.00
CA THR A 59 3.60 1.67 0.69
C THR A 59 2.36 2.15 -0.05
N VAL A 60 2.31 3.45 -0.38
CA VAL A 60 1.18 4.05 -1.10
C VAL A 60 1.02 3.41 -2.48
N ILE A 61 2.12 3.23 -3.21
CA ILE A 61 2.09 2.61 -4.55
C ILE A 61 1.60 1.17 -4.46
N SER A 62 2.09 0.37 -3.51
CA SER A 62 1.68 -1.02 -3.34
C SER A 62 0.19 -1.14 -3.07
N TRP A 63 -0.35 -0.33 -2.14
CA TRP A 63 -1.78 -0.34 -1.86
C TRP A 63 -2.63 0.18 -3.02
N ALA A 64 -2.17 1.22 -3.72
CA ALA A 64 -2.83 1.71 -4.93
C ALA A 64 -2.87 0.63 -6.01
N LEU A 65 -1.78 -0.11 -6.21
CA LEU A 65 -1.67 -1.17 -7.21
C LEU A 65 -2.59 -2.35 -6.87
N ILE A 66 -2.66 -2.76 -5.59
CA ILE A 66 -3.61 -3.78 -5.12
C ILE A 66 -5.05 -3.35 -5.40
N GLY A 67 -5.41 -2.11 -5.06
CA GLY A 67 -6.74 -1.56 -5.33
C GLY A 67 -7.05 -1.48 -6.83
N PHE A 68 -6.07 -1.11 -7.65
CA PHE A 68 -6.18 -1.08 -9.11
C PHE A 68 -6.42 -2.45 -9.72
N LEU A 69 -5.71 -3.48 -9.26
CA LEU A 69 -5.94 -4.86 -9.68
C LEU A 69 -7.35 -5.33 -9.28
N GLY A 70 -7.84 -4.93 -8.11
CA GLY A 70 -9.22 -5.19 -7.68
C GLY A 70 -10.26 -4.53 -8.61
N ASP A 71 -10.10 -3.24 -8.90
CA ASP A 71 -10.99 -2.52 -9.83
C ASP A 71 -10.96 -3.14 -11.24
N LEU A 72 -9.78 -3.59 -11.71
CA LEU A 72 -9.61 -4.28 -12.98
C LEU A 72 -10.33 -5.64 -13.00
N GLY A 73 -10.20 -6.42 -11.93
CA GLY A 73 -10.88 -7.70 -11.75
C GLY A 73 -12.40 -7.54 -11.74
N VAL A 74 -12.93 -6.58 -10.99
CA VAL A 74 -14.37 -6.29 -10.94
C VAL A 74 -14.89 -5.85 -12.31
N LYS A 75 -14.14 -5.02 -13.02
CA LYS A 75 -14.48 -4.64 -14.40
C LYS A 75 -14.56 -5.87 -15.30
N ARG A 76 -13.56 -6.76 -15.25
CA ARG A 76 -13.54 -8.00 -16.03
C ARG A 76 -14.76 -8.85 -15.71
N ILE A 77 -15.06 -9.12 -14.44
CA ILE A 77 -16.22 -9.93 -14.02
C ILE A 77 -17.53 -9.31 -14.51
N ARG A 78 -17.70 -7.99 -14.39
CA ARG A 78 -18.92 -7.32 -14.90
C ARG A 78 -19.08 -7.48 -16.41
N THR A 79 -18.00 -7.38 -17.19
CA THR A 79 -18.05 -7.61 -18.64
C THR A 79 -18.52 -9.03 -18.97
N TRP A 80 -18.07 -10.05 -18.23
CA TRP A 80 -18.47 -11.44 -18.46
C TRP A 80 -19.93 -11.72 -18.09
N ARG A 81 -20.50 -10.98 -17.14
CA ARG A 81 -21.90 -11.14 -16.70
C ARG A 81 -22.93 -10.50 -17.65
N HIS A 82 -22.48 -9.72 -18.63
CA HIS A 82 -23.32 -9.07 -19.64
C HIS A 82 -23.24 -9.74 -21.03
N LEU A 83 -22.44 -10.82 -21.15
CA LEU A 83 -22.38 -11.72 -22.31
C LEU A 83 -23.17 -12.99 -21.99
#